data_AF-A0A9E1ZC29-F1
#
_entry.id   AF-A0A9E1ZC29-F1
#
_cell.length_a   1.000
_cell.length_b   1.000
_cell.length_c   1.000
_cell.angle_alpha   90.00
_cell.angle_beta   90.00
_cell.angle_gamma   90.00
#
_symmetry.space_group_name_H-M   'P 1'
#
loop_
_entity.id
_entity.type
_entity.pdbx_description
1 polymer ?
#
loop_
_entity_poly.entity_id
_entity_poly.type
_entity_poly.pdbx_seq_one_letter_code
_entity_poly.pdbx_strand_id
1 'polypeptide(L)'
;MKTCKQCNKDFDSSKGTAAAAEHSISEPVYCRLCSWQRKLAFENEYNVYKRKCDATGKSMVSVYREDAVFPVYERNYWLSDDWELPELDYDENRSFFEQYAELHGKVPRPSANCVNVENSEYAHLVFDSKNAYLSFQVFLSDRVIGCYRVVRMKDSVNCFFCTESELLCECANCHKSYDLKFCEDSEDCSGSAFLFDCRGCRDCFMSFNQRNKQYMFKNQQLSKEEYEKKISEYDVGTKEGLEKARSEFEGMRDQFAVKASHQINCEGCEGDYIVDCKGCDEIYFSDGCEDSSDILRGTEDVNSFDAVVGGKIELCYN
;
A
#
# COMPACT_ATOMS: atom_id res chain seq x y z
N MET A 1 8.48 -29.56 -8.61
CA MET A 1 9.23 -28.56 -9.42
C MET A 1 8.84 -28.61 -10.88
N LYS A 2 8.63 -27.43 -11.48
CA LYS A 2 8.39 -27.20 -12.92
C LYS A 2 9.25 -26.03 -13.41
N THR A 3 9.49 -25.95 -14.71
CA THR A 3 10.15 -24.79 -15.33
C THR A 3 9.11 -23.74 -15.76
N CYS A 4 9.27 -22.49 -15.34
CA CYS A 4 8.37 -21.38 -15.66
C CYS A 4 8.44 -20.99 -17.14
N LYS A 5 7.29 -20.95 -17.83
CA LYS A 5 7.19 -20.59 -19.26
C LYS A 5 7.70 -19.19 -19.63
N GLN A 6 7.81 -18.27 -18.67
CA GLN A 6 8.20 -16.87 -18.92
C GLN A 6 9.68 -16.60 -18.62
N CYS A 7 10.20 -17.09 -17.49
CA CYS A 7 11.58 -16.81 -17.06
C CYS A 7 12.53 -18.01 -17.14
N ASN A 8 12.04 -19.19 -17.55
CA ASN A 8 12.78 -20.45 -17.64
C ASN A 8 13.48 -20.89 -16.34
N LYS A 9 13.07 -20.36 -15.18
CA LYS A 9 13.51 -20.81 -13.86
C LYS A 9 12.63 -21.95 -13.36
N ASP A 10 13.24 -22.88 -12.63
CA ASP A 10 12.48 -23.88 -11.89
C ASP A 10 11.79 -23.24 -10.67
N PHE A 11 10.59 -23.70 -10.38
CA PHE A 11 9.78 -23.29 -9.23
C PHE A 11 9.05 -24.51 -8.67
N ASP A 12 8.68 -24.46 -7.39
CA ASP A 12 7.80 -25.49 -6.86
C ASP A 12 6.35 -25.23 -7.25
N SER A 13 5.68 -26.27 -7.75
CA SER A 13 4.30 -26.23 -8.21
C SER A 13 3.38 -27.09 -7.36
N SER A 14 3.82 -27.48 -6.14
CA SER A 14 3.01 -28.16 -5.13
C SER A 14 2.51 -27.27 -3.99
N LYS A 15 3.08 -26.05 -3.85
CA LYS A 15 2.55 -25.02 -2.93
C LYS A 15 1.21 -24.50 -3.46
N GLY A 16 0.23 -24.34 -2.57
CA GLY A 16 -1.14 -23.91 -2.89
C GLY A 16 -2.02 -24.86 -3.73
N THR A 17 -1.48 -25.99 -4.25
CA THR A 17 -2.22 -26.83 -5.21
C THR A 17 -3.14 -27.87 -4.59
N ALA A 18 -3.17 -28.06 -3.27
CA ALA A 18 -4.08 -29.02 -2.63
C ALA A 18 -5.55 -28.65 -2.88
N ALA A 19 -5.95 -27.44 -2.52
CA ALA A 19 -7.29 -26.92 -2.78
C ALA A 19 -7.57 -26.79 -4.30
N ALA A 20 -6.57 -26.39 -5.09
CA ALA A 20 -6.70 -26.32 -6.55
C ALA A 20 -6.97 -27.70 -7.20
N ALA A 21 -6.40 -28.78 -6.66
CA ALA A 21 -6.60 -30.15 -7.15
C ALA A 21 -8.01 -30.68 -6.83
N GLU A 22 -8.56 -30.36 -5.67
CA GLU A 22 -9.95 -30.70 -5.31
C GLU A 22 -10.97 -30.08 -6.28
N HIS A 23 -10.66 -28.90 -6.82
CA HIS A 23 -11.49 -28.17 -7.78
C HIS A 23 -11.08 -28.37 -9.25
N SER A 24 -10.21 -29.35 -9.57
CA SER A 24 -9.77 -29.69 -10.94
C SER A 24 -9.11 -28.54 -11.73
N ILE A 25 -8.47 -27.59 -11.04
CA ILE A 25 -7.74 -26.49 -11.66
C ILE A 25 -6.42 -26.98 -12.25
N SER A 26 -6.03 -26.42 -13.40
CA SER A 26 -4.76 -26.74 -14.04
C SER A 26 -3.57 -26.26 -13.21
N GLU A 27 -2.65 -27.15 -12.89
CA GLU A 27 -1.39 -26.82 -12.20
C GLU A 27 -0.65 -25.63 -12.86
N PRO A 28 -0.02 -24.74 -12.07
CA PRO A 28 0.60 -23.53 -12.59
C PRO A 28 1.71 -23.81 -13.62
N VAL A 29 1.81 -22.92 -14.61
CA VAL A 29 2.83 -22.94 -15.68
C VAL A 29 3.78 -21.73 -15.65
N TYR A 30 3.51 -20.79 -14.74
CA TYR A 30 4.36 -19.66 -14.41
C TYR A 30 4.72 -19.77 -12.92
N CYS A 31 5.93 -19.34 -12.54
CA CYS A 31 6.24 -19.14 -11.13
C CYS A 31 5.49 -17.90 -10.60
N ARG A 32 5.22 -17.84 -9.29
CA ARG A 32 4.54 -16.73 -8.60
C ARG A 32 4.91 -15.34 -9.13
N LEU A 33 6.20 -15.01 -9.14
CA LEU A 33 6.68 -13.69 -9.60
C LEU A 33 6.32 -13.38 -11.06
N CYS A 34 6.29 -14.39 -11.93
CA CYS A 34 5.82 -14.22 -13.31
C CYS A 34 4.28 -14.20 -13.41
N SER A 35 3.54 -14.86 -12.51
CA SER A 35 2.08 -14.71 -12.42
C SER A 35 1.71 -13.29 -12.01
N TRP A 36 2.29 -12.79 -10.91
CA TRP A 36 2.12 -11.42 -10.42
C TRP A 36 2.50 -10.38 -11.48
N GLN A 37 3.63 -10.55 -12.18
CA GLN A 37 4.02 -9.67 -13.30
C GLN A 37 2.96 -9.58 -14.40
N ARG A 38 2.23 -10.67 -14.68
CA ARG A 38 1.20 -10.71 -15.74
C ARG A 38 -0.11 -10.09 -15.28
N LYS A 39 -0.48 -10.28 -14.00
CA LYS A 39 -1.67 -9.67 -13.37
C LYS A 39 -1.50 -8.16 -13.24
N LEU A 40 -0.38 -7.73 -12.70
CA LEU A 40 -0.02 -6.31 -12.53
C LEU A 40 0.38 -5.60 -13.84
N ALA A 41 0.49 -6.32 -14.97
CA ALA A 41 0.87 -5.72 -16.26
C ALA A 41 -0.10 -4.64 -16.77
N PHE A 42 -1.35 -4.68 -16.31
CA PHE A 42 -2.41 -3.74 -16.69
C PHE A 42 -2.68 -2.66 -15.62
N GLU A 43 -2.05 -2.77 -14.46
CA GLU A 43 -2.20 -1.83 -13.35
C GLU A 43 -0.99 -0.91 -13.26
N ASN A 44 -1.24 0.39 -13.08
CA ASN A 44 -0.20 1.36 -12.80
C ASN A 44 -0.44 2.00 -11.43
N GLU A 45 0.04 1.33 -10.40
CA GLU A 45 -0.11 1.74 -8.99
C GLU A 45 0.78 2.92 -8.55
N TYR A 46 1.72 3.41 -9.38
CA TYR A 46 2.76 4.35 -8.88
C TYR A 46 3.23 5.45 -9.84
N ASN A 47 3.02 5.32 -11.15
CA ASN A 47 3.66 6.21 -12.13
C ASN A 47 2.65 7.24 -12.64
N VAL A 48 2.90 8.52 -12.37
CA VAL A 48 2.19 9.66 -12.95
C VAL A 48 3.02 10.32 -14.05
N TYR A 49 2.34 10.76 -15.10
CA TYR A 49 2.91 11.44 -16.25
C TYR A 49 2.17 12.75 -16.48
N LYS A 50 2.91 13.82 -16.81
CA LYS A 50 2.32 15.03 -17.36
C LYS A 50 2.12 14.81 -18.86
N ARG A 51 0.87 14.93 -19.33
CA ARG A 51 0.51 14.82 -20.75
C ARG A 51 -0.58 15.83 -21.12
N LYS A 52 -1.01 15.82 -22.38
CA LYS A 52 -2.24 16.50 -22.80
C LYS A 52 -3.42 15.53 -22.81
N CYS A 53 -4.61 16.07 -22.56
CA CYS A 53 -5.90 15.43 -22.83
C CYS A 53 -6.10 15.34 -24.34
N ASP A 54 -6.36 14.14 -24.87
CA ASP A 54 -6.35 13.93 -26.32
C ASP A 54 -7.55 14.58 -27.04
N ALA A 55 -8.66 14.78 -26.33
CA ALA A 55 -9.82 15.52 -26.86
C ALA A 55 -9.68 17.04 -26.77
N THR A 56 -9.14 17.57 -25.67
CA THR A 56 -9.20 19.03 -25.37
C THR A 56 -7.85 19.75 -25.49
N GLY A 57 -6.74 19.02 -25.63
CA GLY A 57 -5.38 19.57 -25.65
C GLY A 57 -4.89 20.15 -24.30
N LYS A 58 -5.74 20.21 -23.27
CA LYS A 58 -5.40 20.73 -21.93
C LYS A 58 -4.31 19.87 -21.29
N SER A 59 -3.35 20.51 -20.62
CA SER A 59 -2.35 19.80 -19.82
C SER A 59 -3.01 19.15 -18.60
N MET A 60 -2.66 17.90 -18.31
CA MET A 60 -3.18 17.12 -17.19
C MET A 60 -2.13 16.18 -16.61
N VAL A 61 -2.40 15.65 -15.42
CA VAL A 61 -1.69 14.49 -14.85
C VAL A 61 -2.45 13.23 -15.24
N SER A 62 -1.74 12.15 -15.55
CA SER A 62 -2.34 10.86 -15.88
C SER A 62 -1.46 9.69 -15.46
N VAL A 63 -2.08 8.53 -15.21
CA VAL A 63 -1.37 7.24 -15.09
C VAL A 63 -0.97 6.63 -16.43
N TYR A 64 -1.25 7.29 -17.55
CA TYR A 64 -0.90 6.83 -18.88
C TYR A 64 0.17 7.73 -19.50
N ARG A 65 1.23 7.12 -20.03
CA ARG A 65 2.29 7.79 -20.80
C ARG A 65 1.73 8.39 -22.09
N GLU A 66 2.47 9.34 -22.70
CA GLU A 66 2.09 9.94 -23.98
C GLU A 66 2.03 8.93 -25.15
N ASP A 67 2.74 7.79 -25.05
CA ASP A 67 2.74 6.69 -26.02
C ASP A 67 1.68 5.60 -25.75
N ALA A 68 0.62 5.92 -25.01
CA ALA A 68 -0.51 5.02 -24.82
C ALA A 68 -1.22 4.70 -26.15
N VAL A 69 -1.59 3.42 -26.35
CA VAL A 69 -2.22 2.92 -27.59
C VAL A 69 -3.73 3.18 -27.67
N PHE A 70 -4.23 4.11 -26.86
CA PHE A 70 -5.64 4.49 -26.71
C PHE A 70 -5.73 5.95 -26.28
N PRO A 71 -6.84 6.67 -26.59
CA PRO A 71 -7.00 8.04 -26.16
C PRO A 71 -7.13 8.14 -24.63
N VAL A 72 -6.62 9.23 -24.07
CA VAL A 72 -6.69 9.53 -22.64
C VAL A 72 -7.27 10.92 -22.44
N TYR A 73 -8.37 10.97 -21.70
CA TYR A 73 -9.15 12.17 -21.46
C TYR A 73 -8.95 12.66 -20.02
N GLU A 74 -9.02 13.97 -19.82
CA GLU A 74 -9.08 14.54 -18.47
C GLU A 74 -10.34 14.03 -17.77
N ARG A 75 -10.23 13.66 -16.49
CA ARG A 75 -11.27 12.95 -15.74
C ARG A 75 -12.65 13.61 -15.80
N ASN A 76 -12.74 14.92 -15.61
CA ASN A 76 -14.04 15.61 -15.60
C ASN A 76 -14.64 15.68 -17.02
N TYR A 77 -13.81 15.76 -18.06
CA TYR A 77 -14.25 15.63 -19.46
C TYR A 77 -14.66 14.19 -19.82
N TRP A 78 -13.95 13.17 -19.32
CA TRP A 78 -14.35 11.76 -19.51
C TRP A 78 -15.69 11.43 -18.83
N LEU A 79 -16.03 12.12 -17.74
CA LEU A 79 -17.31 12.01 -17.04
C LEU A 79 -18.41 12.91 -17.62
N SER A 80 -18.14 13.74 -18.64
CA SER A 80 -19.16 14.60 -19.26
C SER A 80 -19.78 13.98 -20.51
N ASP A 81 -20.94 14.51 -20.91
CA ASP A 81 -21.62 14.14 -22.16
C ASP A 81 -20.98 14.80 -23.41
N ASP A 82 -19.79 15.41 -23.29
CA ASP A 82 -19.13 16.15 -24.38
C ASP A 82 -18.33 15.26 -25.35
N TRP A 83 -18.48 13.94 -25.28
CA TRP A 83 -17.81 12.96 -26.16
C TRP A 83 -18.69 11.73 -26.44
N GLU A 84 -18.47 11.11 -27.59
CA GLU A 84 -19.25 9.94 -28.05
C GLU A 84 -18.48 8.63 -27.83
N LEU A 85 -19.20 7.56 -27.45
CA LEU A 85 -18.63 6.23 -27.28
C LEU A 85 -18.18 5.65 -28.64
N PRO A 86 -16.92 5.20 -28.79
CA PRO A 86 -16.48 4.58 -30.04
C PRO A 86 -17.14 3.22 -30.28
N GLU A 87 -17.71 3.07 -31.48
CA GLU A 87 -18.32 1.82 -31.95
C GLU A 87 -17.44 1.10 -32.98
N LEU A 88 -17.66 -0.19 -33.15
CA LEU A 88 -17.03 -1.02 -34.19
C LEU A 88 -18.03 -2.11 -34.62
N ASP A 89 -18.38 -2.14 -35.90
CA ASP A 89 -19.15 -3.23 -36.49
C ASP A 89 -18.37 -4.54 -36.39
N TYR A 90 -19.04 -5.60 -35.93
CA TYR A 90 -18.43 -6.93 -35.79
C TYR A 90 -18.42 -7.67 -37.14
N ASP A 91 -17.24 -8.14 -37.55
CA ASP A 91 -17.01 -8.94 -38.75
C ASP A 91 -16.62 -10.37 -38.35
N GLU A 92 -17.50 -11.33 -38.64
CA GLU A 92 -17.27 -12.77 -38.38
C GLU A 92 -16.06 -13.35 -39.14
N ASN A 93 -15.57 -12.67 -40.18
CA ASN A 93 -14.43 -13.11 -40.98
C ASN A 93 -13.06 -12.71 -40.39
N ARG A 94 -13.05 -11.88 -39.33
CA ARG A 94 -11.83 -11.41 -38.64
C ARG A 94 -11.68 -12.07 -37.27
N SER A 95 -10.45 -12.17 -36.77
CA SER A 95 -10.23 -12.65 -35.40
C SER A 95 -10.91 -11.73 -34.38
N PHE A 96 -11.66 -12.32 -33.44
CA PHE A 96 -12.29 -11.57 -32.34
C PHE A 96 -11.26 -10.73 -31.58
N PHE A 97 -10.07 -11.28 -31.29
CA PHE A 97 -9.04 -10.57 -30.54
C PHE A 97 -8.42 -9.39 -31.30
N GLU A 98 -8.37 -9.44 -32.63
CA GLU A 98 -7.91 -8.31 -33.45
C GLU A 98 -8.93 -7.17 -33.44
N GLN A 99 -10.22 -7.49 -33.56
CA GLN A 99 -11.32 -6.52 -33.49
C GLN A 99 -11.46 -5.94 -32.08
N TYR A 100 -11.31 -6.77 -31.05
CA TYR A 100 -11.28 -6.33 -29.65
C TYR A 100 -10.11 -5.39 -29.39
N ALA A 101 -8.90 -5.70 -29.87
CA ALA A 101 -7.74 -4.83 -29.75
C ALA A 101 -7.94 -3.49 -30.49
N GLU A 102 -8.58 -3.51 -31.67
CA GLU A 102 -8.95 -2.32 -32.43
C GLU A 102 -9.94 -1.43 -31.65
N LEU A 103 -11.02 -2.01 -31.10
CA LEU A 103 -11.99 -1.27 -30.29
C LEU A 103 -11.36 -0.73 -29.00
N HIS A 104 -10.60 -1.55 -28.28
CA HIS A 104 -9.87 -1.19 -27.06
C HIS A 104 -8.83 -0.08 -27.28
N GLY A 105 -8.31 0.07 -28.51
CA GLY A 105 -7.46 1.19 -28.93
C GLY A 105 -8.21 2.46 -29.32
N LYS A 106 -9.53 2.38 -29.57
CA LYS A 106 -10.39 3.56 -29.83
C LYS A 106 -11.03 4.11 -28.55
N VAL A 107 -11.44 3.24 -27.63
CA VAL A 107 -12.15 3.62 -26.39
C VAL A 107 -11.26 4.52 -25.50
N PRO A 108 -11.69 5.75 -25.20
CA PRO A 108 -10.92 6.67 -24.37
C PRO A 108 -10.97 6.28 -22.88
N ARG A 109 -9.89 6.55 -22.17
CA ARG A 109 -9.76 6.28 -20.72
C ARG A 109 -9.69 7.57 -19.91
N PRO A 110 -10.22 7.59 -18.67
CA PRO A 110 -10.01 8.72 -17.78
C PRO A 110 -8.53 8.79 -17.42
N SER A 111 -8.00 10.00 -17.22
CA SER A 111 -6.58 10.20 -16.93
C SER A 111 -6.10 9.48 -15.67
N ALA A 112 -7.01 9.23 -14.73
CA ALA A 112 -6.86 8.31 -13.60
C ALA A 112 -8.23 7.78 -13.14
N ASN A 113 -8.25 6.57 -12.56
CA ASN A 113 -9.41 5.97 -11.92
C ASN A 113 -9.68 6.67 -10.57
N CYS A 114 -10.78 7.41 -10.47
CA CYS A 114 -11.23 8.09 -9.25
C CYS A 114 -12.76 8.18 -9.20
N VAL A 115 -13.34 8.17 -7.99
CA VAL A 115 -14.78 8.40 -7.77
C VAL A 115 -14.96 9.47 -6.69
N ASN A 116 -15.76 10.52 -6.96
CA ASN A 116 -16.04 11.61 -6.00
C ASN A 116 -14.77 12.24 -5.39
N VAL A 117 -13.79 12.60 -6.23
CA VAL A 117 -12.50 13.16 -5.79
C VAL A 117 -12.37 14.64 -6.14
N GLU A 118 -12.18 15.51 -5.14
CA GLU A 118 -12.01 16.96 -5.31
C GLU A 118 -10.59 17.43 -4.92
N ASN A 119 -10.03 18.41 -5.66
CA ASN A 119 -8.75 19.07 -5.35
C ASN A 119 -7.59 18.08 -5.09
N SER A 120 -7.36 17.17 -6.03
CA SER A 120 -6.44 16.02 -5.90
C SER A 120 -5.91 15.55 -7.27
N GLU A 121 -5.14 16.38 -7.98
CA GLU A 121 -4.76 16.18 -9.40
C GLU A 121 -3.93 14.92 -9.66
N TYR A 122 -3.19 14.44 -8.65
CA TYR A 122 -2.30 13.30 -8.76
C TYR A 122 -2.97 11.97 -8.38
N ALA A 123 -4.24 11.99 -7.98
CA ALA A 123 -4.91 10.82 -7.43
C ALA A 123 -5.19 9.73 -8.48
N HIS A 124 -4.92 8.47 -8.08
CA HIS A 124 -5.33 7.26 -8.79
C HIS A 124 -5.69 6.15 -7.79
N LEU A 125 -6.76 5.41 -8.09
CA LEU A 125 -7.39 4.43 -7.18
C LEU A 125 -7.78 5.11 -5.85
N VAL A 126 -8.47 6.26 -5.95
CA VAL A 126 -8.95 7.05 -4.82
C VAL A 126 -10.45 7.31 -4.96
N PHE A 127 -11.17 7.18 -3.86
CA PHE A 127 -12.63 7.23 -3.79
C PHE A 127 -13.04 8.13 -2.62
N ASP A 128 -14.14 8.89 -2.79
CA ASP A 128 -14.77 9.74 -1.77
C ASP A 128 -13.78 10.56 -0.93
N SER A 129 -13.00 11.42 -1.58
CA SER A 129 -11.85 12.10 -0.98
C SER A 129 -11.67 13.54 -1.46
N LYS A 130 -11.21 14.40 -0.55
CA LYS A 130 -10.86 15.80 -0.82
C LYS A 130 -9.43 16.08 -0.37
N ASN A 131 -8.76 17.02 -1.04
CA ASN A 131 -7.45 17.56 -0.66
C ASN A 131 -6.32 16.52 -0.51
N ALA A 132 -6.22 15.56 -1.44
CA ALA A 132 -5.22 14.49 -1.38
C ALA A 132 -4.16 14.62 -2.49
N TYR A 133 -2.88 14.54 -2.14
CA TYR A 133 -1.77 14.52 -3.10
C TYR A 133 -0.55 13.86 -2.44
N LEU A 134 0.43 13.27 -3.14
CA LEU A 134 0.56 13.02 -4.57
C LEU A 134 0.10 11.57 -4.88
N SER A 135 -1.19 11.31 -4.64
CA SER A 135 -1.68 9.99 -4.23
C SER A 135 -1.56 8.83 -5.23
N PHE A 136 -1.18 7.68 -4.67
CA PHE A 136 -1.74 6.41 -5.10
C PHE A 136 -2.30 5.67 -3.89
N GLN A 137 -3.57 5.26 -3.98
CA GLN A 137 -4.35 4.54 -2.95
C GLN A 137 -4.57 5.26 -1.60
N VAL A 138 -5.80 5.75 -1.42
CA VAL A 138 -6.33 6.32 -0.17
C VAL A 138 -7.83 5.99 -0.10
N PHE A 139 -8.33 5.54 1.07
CA PHE A 139 -9.76 5.50 1.37
C PHE A 139 -10.08 6.25 2.67
N LEU A 140 -10.96 7.25 2.50
CA LEU A 140 -11.35 8.31 3.44
C LEU A 140 -10.20 9.31 3.75
N SER A 141 -10.46 10.59 3.45
CA SER A 141 -9.47 11.70 3.45
C SER A 141 -10.03 13.00 4.02
N ASP A 142 -9.29 13.62 4.92
CA ASP A 142 -9.00 15.05 5.07
C ASP A 142 -7.92 15.09 6.19
N ARG A 143 -6.62 15.33 5.93
CA ARG A 143 -5.86 15.55 4.68
C ARG A 143 -4.56 14.74 4.66
N VAL A 144 -4.03 14.52 3.45
CA VAL A 144 -2.83 13.71 3.16
C VAL A 144 -1.94 14.37 2.11
N ILE A 145 -0.62 14.24 2.26
CA ILE A 145 0.41 15.01 1.52
C ILE A 145 1.62 14.11 1.17
N GLY A 146 1.46 12.99 0.45
CA GLY A 146 2.59 12.22 -0.11
C GLY A 146 2.24 10.80 -0.57
N CYS A 147 1.54 10.05 0.30
CA CYS A 147 0.71 8.87 0.00
C CYS A 147 1.39 7.52 -0.38
N TYR A 148 0.54 6.53 -0.65
CA TYR A 148 0.75 5.06 -0.78
C TYR A 148 1.04 4.33 0.55
N ARG A 149 0.05 3.83 1.30
CA ARG A 149 -1.37 3.51 1.04
C ARG A 149 -2.16 3.81 2.32
N VAL A 150 -3.34 4.43 2.28
CA VAL A 150 -3.91 5.09 3.49
C VAL A 150 -5.38 4.78 3.77
N VAL A 151 -5.69 4.26 4.97
CA VAL A 151 -7.04 4.08 5.55
C VAL A 151 -6.91 4.01 7.08
N ARG A 152 -7.40 4.89 7.95
CA ARG A 152 -8.22 6.13 7.84
C ARG A 152 -7.32 7.38 8.01
N MET A 153 -7.89 8.54 8.36
CA MET A 153 -7.25 9.86 8.18
C MET A 153 -7.42 10.86 9.33
N LYS A 154 -6.83 12.07 9.18
CA LYS A 154 -6.16 12.83 10.25
C LYS A 154 -6.50 14.33 10.42
N ASP A 155 -5.73 15.37 10.05
CA ASP A 155 -4.73 15.63 8.98
C ASP A 155 -3.24 15.18 9.18
N SER A 156 -2.46 15.12 8.09
CA SER A 156 -1.11 14.51 8.02
C SER A 156 -0.15 15.11 6.97
N VAL A 157 1.15 14.72 6.99
CA VAL A 157 2.16 15.08 5.97
C VAL A 157 3.11 13.90 5.61
N ASN A 158 3.33 13.65 4.30
CA ASN A 158 4.25 12.67 3.68
C ASN A 158 4.27 11.23 4.25
N CYS A 159 3.20 10.48 3.99
CA CYS A 159 2.90 9.10 4.46
C CYS A 159 3.70 7.98 3.72
N PHE A 160 3.94 6.74 4.20
CA PHE A 160 3.37 5.87 5.26
C PHE A 160 2.23 4.92 4.78
N PHE A 161 2.24 3.63 5.19
CA PHE A 161 1.05 2.71 5.27
C PHE A 161 0.36 2.69 6.67
N CYS A 162 -0.70 3.50 6.88
CA CYS A 162 -1.09 3.99 8.23
C CYS A 162 -2.58 3.79 8.56
N THR A 163 -2.90 3.37 9.80
CA THR A 163 -4.28 2.99 10.20
C THR A 163 -4.75 3.64 11.52
N GLU A 164 -6.02 4.09 11.54
CA GLU A 164 -6.77 4.58 12.73
C GLU A 164 -6.03 5.51 13.71
N SER A 165 -5.27 6.47 13.22
CA SER A 165 -4.42 7.32 14.06
C SER A 165 -4.77 8.80 13.82
N GLU A 166 -4.38 9.77 14.66
CA GLU A 166 -4.43 11.24 14.42
C GLU A 166 -3.05 11.94 14.54
N LEU A 167 -2.83 13.08 13.87
CA LEU A 167 -1.59 13.91 13.87
C LEU A 167 -0.23 13.13 13.82
N LEU A 168 0.31 12.80 12.63
CA LEU A 168 1.72 12.30 12.52
C LEU A 168 2.58 13.12 11.57
N CYS A 169 3.89 13.10 11.81
CA CYS A 169 4.94 13.64 10.96
C CYS A 169 6.06 12.60 10.76
N GLU A 170 6.37 12.23 9.51
CA GLU A 170 7.51 11.36 9.12
C GLU A 170 7.65 10.04 9.91
N CYS A 171 6.55 9.32 10.11
CA CYS A 171 6.55 8.03 10.79
C CYS A 171 6.49 6.85 9.75
N ALA A 172 6.64 5.58 10.18
CA ALA A 172 6.39 4.37 9.35
C ALA A 172 5.79 3.20 10.18
N ASN A 173 4.93 2.37 9.57
CA ASN A 173 4.13 1.30 10.20
C ASN A 173 3.60 1.56 11.65
N CYS A 174 2.48 2.26 11.82
CA CYS A 174 1.97 2.74 13.12
C CYS A 174 0.45 2.82 13.07
N HIS A 175 -0.16 2.46 14.20
CA HIS A 175 -1.57 2.18 14.29
C HIS A 175 -2.15 2.75 15.58
N LYS A 176 -3.41 3.18 15.58
CA LYS A 176 -4.15 3.61 16.78
C LYS A 176 -3.45 4.70 17.62
N SER A 177 -2.72 5.61 16.98
CA SER A 177 -1.78 6.53 17.65
C SER A 177 -2.06 8.02 17.45
N TYR A 178 -1.61 8.88 18.36
CA TYR A 178 -1.93 10.33 18.39
C TYR A 178 -0.71 11.23 18.64
N ASP A 179 -0.46 12.24 17.81
CA ASP A 179 0.68 13.18 17.95
C ASP A 179 2.05 12.46 18.03
N LEU A 180 2.40 11.73 16.97
CA LEU A 180 3.72 11.10 16.83
C LEU A 180 4.60 11.79 15.78
N LYS A 181 5.91 11.81 16.03
CA LYS A 181 6.89 12.44 15.13
C LYS A 181 8.12 11.53 14.96
N PHE A 182 8.47 11.16 13.73
CA PHE A 182 9.66 10.33 13.44
C PHE A 182 9.64 8.95 14.13
N CYS A 183 8.51 8.25 14.10
CA CYS A 183 8.30 6.96 14.78
C CYS A 183 8.09 5.80 13.81
N GLU A 184 8.65 4.63 14.13
CA GLU A 184 8.57 3.41 13.32
C GLU A 184 7.95 2.23 14.12
N ASP A 185 7.21 1.35 13.45
CA ASP A 185 6.66 0.07 13.97
C ASP A 185 5.82 0.18 15.27
N SER A 186 5.16 1.33 15.50
CA SER A 186 4.60 1.69 16.82
C SER A 186 3.07 1.78 16.91
N GLU A 187 2.47 1.18 17.93
CA GLU A 187 1.01 0.98 18.07
C GLU A 187 0.46 1.56 19.40
N ASP A 188 -0.75 2.15 19.41
CA ASP A 188 -1.38 2.71 20.62
C ASP A 188 -0.45 3.68 21.40
N CYS A 189 0.27 4.53 20.66
CA CYS A 189 1.23 5.48 21.23
C CYS A 189 0.74 6.93 21.12
N SER A 190 1.12 7.79 22.07
CA SER A 190 0.79 9.21 21.98
C SER A 190 1.82 10.22 22.49
N GLY A 191 1.80 11.45 21.97
CA GLY A 191 2.61 12.57 22.44
C GLY A 191 4.12 12.29 22.42
N SER A 192 4.59 11.52 21.44
CA SER A 192 5.91 10.89 21.46
C SER A 192 6.69 11.12 20.16
N ALA A 193 8.01 11.02 20.21
CA ALA A 193 8.84 11.17 19.03
C ALA A 193 10.07 10.25 19.04
N PHE A 194 10.58 9.88 17.86
CA PHE A 194 11.72 8.98 17.73
C PHE A 194 11.47 7.65 18.48
N LEU A 195 10.39 6.95 18.11
CA LEU A 195 10.07 5.62 18.63
C LEU A 195 10.40 4.53 17.60
N PHE A 196 10.79 3.35 18.07
CA PHE A 196 10.96 2.15 17.24
C PHE A 196 10.32 0.94 17.94
N ASP A 197 9.46 0.18 17.25
CA ASP A 197 8.67 -0.95 17.79
C ASP A 197 8.16 -0.68 19.21
N CYS A 198 7.35 0.36 19.42
CA CYS A 198 6.80 0.68 20.74
C CYS A 198 5.28 0.46 20.78
N ARG A 199 4.75 -0.02 21.92
CA ARG A 199 3.29 -0.20 22.09
C ARG A 199 2.76 0.40 23.39
N GLY A 200 1.60 1.05 23.36
CA GLY A 200 0.97 1.61 24.57
C GLY A 200 1.79 2.73 25.23
N CYS A 201 2.66 3.42 24.48
CA CYS A 201 3.66 4.35 25.03
C CYS A 201 3.21 5.82 24.91
N ARG A 202 3.38 6.60 25.98
CA ARG A 202 2.93 8.00 26.05
C ARG A 202 4.07 8.90 26.47
N ASP A 203 4.19 10.12 25.95
CA ASP A 203 5.24 11.06 26.35
C ASP A 203 6.65 10.38 26.37
N CYS A 204 7.03 9.73 25.26
CA CYS A 204 8.29 9.01 25.12
C CYS A 204 9.16 9.62 23.99
N PHE A 205 10.47 9.62 24.19
CA PHE A 205 11.45 10.19 23.26
C PHE A 205 12.66 9.25 23.05
N MET A 206 13.09 9.06 21.81
CA MET A 206 14.25 8.22 21.43
C MET A 206 14.20 6.82 22.06
N SER A 207 13.06 6.14 21.97
CA SER A 207 12.80 4.90 22.71
C SER A 207 12.48 3.72 21.80
N PHE A 208 13.00 2.55 22.16
CA PHE A 208 13.04 1.33 21.35
C PHE A 208 12.43 0.18 22.14
N ASN A 209 11.60 -0.63 21.49
CA ASN A 209 11.06 -1.90 22.02
C ASN A 209 10.25 -1.75 23.34
N GLN A 210 9.71 -0.56 23.64
CA GLN A 210 8.99 -0.29 24.89
C GLN A 210 7.53 -0.74 24.83
N ARG A 211 6.97 -1.11 25.98
CA ARG A 211 5.58 -1.56 26.14
C ARG A 211 4.97 -0.91 27.38
N ASN A 212 3.85 -0.21 27.22
CA ASN A 212 3.07 0.42 28.30
C ASN A 212 3.92 1.33 29.22
N LYS A 213 4.68 2.24 28.62
CA LYS A 213 5.57 3.18 29.33
C LYS A 213 5.16 4.63 29.14
N GLN A 214 5.56 5.47 30.10
CA GLN A 214 5.39 6.92 30.02
C GLN A 214 6.66 7.64 30.50
N TYR A 215 7.00 8.80 29.96
CA TYR A 215 8.18 9.59 30.34
C TYR A 215 9.52 8.84 30.16
N MET A 216 9.64 8.11 29.05
CA MET A 216 10.89 7.44 28.67
C MET A 216 11.75 8.37 27.81
N PHE A 217 13.02 8.50 28.16
CA PHE A 217 14.03 9.18 27.34
C PHE A 217 15.21 8.23 27.12
N LYS A 218 15.52 7.88 25.86
CA LYS A 218 16.62 6.97 25.52
C LYS A 218 16.55 5.62 26.26
N ASN A 219 15.35 5.02 26.29
CA ASN A 219 15.02 3.81 27.07
C ASN A 219 15.25 3.91 28.60
N GLN A 220 15.39 5.11 29.16
CA GLN A 220 15.45 5.35 30.61
C GLN A 220 14.15 5.97 31.11
N GLN A 221 13.60 5.42 32.19
CA GLN A 221 12.44 5.96 32.88
C GLN A 221 12.84 7.22 33.65
N LEU A 222 12.21 8.35 33.36
CA LEU A 222 12.40 9.60 34.10
C LEU A 222 11.15 9.94 34.93
N SER A 223 11.30 10.90 35.84
CA SER A 223 10.14 11.68 36.33
C SER A 223 9.62 12.60 35.22
N LYS A 224 8.39 13.09 35.39
CA LYS A 224 7.76 14.00 34.42
C LYS A 224 8.58 15.28 34.23
N GLU A 225 9.02 15.88 35.33
CA GLU A 225 9.75 17.15 35.36
C GLU A 225 11.15 17.01 34.71
N GLU A 226 11.81 15.87 34.91
CA GLU A 226 13.07 15.55 34.25
C GLU A 226 12.89 15.28 32.76
N TYR A 227 11.81 14.58 32.38
CA TYR A 227 11.46 14.31 30.98
C TYR A 227 11.15 15.60 30.22
N GLU A 228 10.27 16.45 30.73
CA GLU A 228 9.91 17.76 30.14
C GLU A 228 11.15 18.65 29.96
N LYS A 229 12.04 18.67 30.98
CA LYS A 229 13.33 19.34 30.85
C LYS A 229 14.20 18.73 29.75
N LYS A 230 14.30 17.40 29.67
CA LYS A 230 15.15 16.71 28.68
C LYS A 230 14.68 16.91 27.24
N ILE A 231 13.39 16.83 26.95
CA ILE A 231 12.88 17.07 25.59
C ILE A 231 13.05 18.53 25.15
N SER A 232 13.01 19.49 26.09
CA SER A 232 13.28 20.90 25.78
C SER A 232 14.70 21.18 25.26
N GLU A 233 15.66 20.26 25.47
CA GLU A 233 17.04 20.36 24.98
C GLU A 233 17.20 20.00 23.47
N TYR A 234 16.12 19.57 22.79
CA TYR A 234 16.18 19.08 21.40
C TYR A 234 15.41 19.91 20.37
N ASP A 235 14.50 20.82 20.77
CA ASP A 235 13.62 21.64 19.90
C ASP A 235 13.46 21.14 18.45
N VAL A 236 12.71 20.05 18.30
CA VAL A 236 12.47 19.38 17.02
C VAL A 236 11.62 20.18 16.04
N GLY A 237 11.15 21.38 16.42
CA GLY A 237 10.56 22.35 15.50
C GLY A 237 11.61 23.12 14.70
N THR A 238 12.88 23.09 15.12
CA THR A 238 14.00 23.70 14.40
C THR A 238 14.73 22.68 13.54
N LYS A 239 15.33 23.14 12.44
CA LYS A 239 16.17 22.29 11.58
C LYS A 239 17.34 21.67 12.36
N GLU A 240 18.03 22.47 13.15
CA GLU A 240 19.22 22.07 13.91
C GLU A 240 18.88 21.03 14.99
N GLY A 241 17.78 21.25 15.72
CA GLY A 241 17.26 20.30 16.71
C GLY A 241 16.80 18.98 16.09
N LEU A 242 16.12 19.04 14.94
CA LEU A 242 15.69 17.87 14.19
C LEU A 242 16.88 17.05 13.64
N GLU A 243 17.86 17.69 13.01
CA GLU A 243 19.06 17.01 12.46
C GLU A 243 19.86 16.31 13.59
N LYS A 244 20.02 16.98 14.73
CA LYS A 244 20.60 16.39 15.94
C LYS A 244 19.81 15.18 16.43
N ALA A 245 18.49 15.32 16.59
CA ALA A 245 17.64 14.24 17.10
C ALA A 245 17.65 13.01 16.18
N ARG A 246 17.58 13.22 14.86
CA ARG A 246 17.66 12.15 13.87
C ARG A 246 18.99 11.41 13.92
N SER A 247 20.12 12.14 13.91
CA SER A 247 21.45 11.53 13.93
C SER A 247 21.70 10.72 15.21
N GLU A 248 21.24 11.21 16.37
CA GLU A 248 21.34 10.47 17.64
C GLU A 248 20.45 9.22 17.67
N PHE A 249 19.23 9.29 17.11
CA PHE A 249 18.31 8.14 17.02
C PHE A 249 18.82 7.06 16.07
N GLU A 250 19.32 7.44 14.89
CA GLU A 250 19.93 6.52 13.92
C GLU A 250 21.15 5.81 14.52
N GLY A 251 22.05 6.55 15.20
CA GLY A 251 23.22 5.97 15.89
C GLY A 251 22.89 5.10 17.11
N MET A 252 21.64 5.10 17.56
CA MET A 252 21.14 4.21 18.61
C MET A 252 20.51 2.93 18.06
N ARG A 253 20.09 2.89 16.78
CA ARG A 253 19.28 1.81 16.21
C ARG A 253 19.94 0.43 16.30
N ASP A 254 21.22 0.34 15.98
CA ASP A 254 22.00 -0.91 16.01
C ASP A 254 22.19 -1.51 17.42
N GLN A 255 21.84 -0.78 18.47
CA GLN A 255 21.95 -1.22 19.87
C GLN A 255 20.73 -2.05 20.34
N PHE A 256 19.67 -2.11 19.53
CA PHE A 256 18.40 -2.75 19.87
C PHE A 256 18.04 -3.87 18.90
N ALA A 257 17.38 -4.90 19.42
CA ALA A 257 16.92 -6.02 18.59
C ALA A 257 15.79 -5.56 17.67
N VAL A 258 15.90 -5.87 16.38
CA VAL A 258 14.85 -5.72 15.36
C VAL A 258 14.24 -7.10 15.09
N LYS A 259 12.93 -7.17 14.82
CA LYS A 259 12.25 -8.42 14.50
C LYS A 259 12.70 -8.94 13.13
N ALA A 260 12.83 -10.25 13.00
CA ALA A 260 13.03 -10.89 11.70
C ALA A 260 11.72 -11.06 10.90
N SER A 261 10.57 -10.99 11.56
CA SER A 261 9.23 -11.08 10.95
C SER A 261 8.16 -10.46 11.86
N HIS A 262 7.11 -9.94 11.24
CA HIS A 262 5.93 -9.33 11.86
C HIS A 262 4.74 -10.29 11.75
N GLN A 263 4.75 -11.33 12.59
CA GLN A 263 3.65 -12.28 12.70
C GLN A 263 2.95 -12.10 14.05
N ILE A 264 1.62 -12.01 14.05
CA ILE A 264 0.79 -11.87 15.27
C ILE A 264 -0.30 -12.93 15.21
N ASN A 265 -0.37 -13.79 16.24
CA ASN A 265 -1.35 -14.87 16.36
C ASN A 265 -1.38 -15.87 15.18
N CYS A 266 -0.26 -16.08 14.49
CA CYS A 266 -0.21 -16.95 13.32
C CYS A 266 0.10 -18.42 13.67
N GLU A 267 -0.59 -19.36 13.02
CA GLU A 267 -0.33 -20.81 13.14
C GLU A 267 0.07 -21.39 11.76
N GLY A 268 1.31 -21.89 11.65
CA GLY A 268 1.77 -22.57 10.44
C GLY A 268 1.90 -21.67 9.21
N CYS A 269 2.37 -20.42 9.39
CA CYS A 269 2.45 -19.43 8.31
C CYS A 269 3.88 -19.04 7.91
N GLU A 270 4.14 -18.88 6.62
CA GLU A 270 5.37 -18.32 6.04
C GLU A 270 5.05 -16.95 5.39
N GLY A 271 5.68 -15.88 5.87
CA GLY A 271 5.33 -14.51 5.45
C GLY A 271 5.79 -13.42 6.43
N ASP A 272 5.53 -12.16 6.05
CA ASP A 272 5.80 -10.96 6.86
C ASP A 272 4.62 -9.97 6.80
N TYR A 273 4.44 -9.20 7.88
CA TYR A 273 3.25 -8.38 8.14
C TYR A 273 1.94 -9.17 8.03
N ILE A 274 1.83 -10.26 8.81
CA ILE A 274 0.64 -11.12 8.89
C ILE A 274 0.04 -11.15 10.30
N VAL A 275 -1.29 -11.08 10.38
CA VAL A 275 -2.06 -11.00 11.64
C VAL A 275 -3.23 -11.98 11.58
N ASP A 276 -3.45 -12.73 12.67
CA ASP A 276 -4.59 -13.64 12.86
C ASP A 276 -4.77 -14.68 11.70
N CYS A 277 -3.68 -15.04 11.02
CA CYS A 277 -3.67 -15.98 9.89
C CYS A 277 -3.33 -17.43 10.28
N LYS A 278 -3.81 -18.40 9.50
CA LYS A 278 -3.51 -19.84 9.68
C LYS A 278 -3.20 -20.55 8.36
N GLY A 279 -2.23 -21.47 8.37
CA GLY A 279 -1.91 -22.34 7.22
C GLY A 279 -1.44 -21.59 5.97
N CYS A 280 -0.96 -20.36 6.13
CA CYS A 280 -0.72 -19.43 5.04
C CYS A 280 0.73 -19.45 4.55
N ASP A 281 0.96 -19.78 3.28
CA ASP A 281 2.30 -19.89 2.70
C ASP A 281 2.63 -18.75 1.74
N GLU A 282 3.80 -18.14 1.92
CA GLU A 282 4.34 -17.10 1.04
C GLU A 282 3.44 -15.83 0.92
N ILE A 283 2.78 -15.45 2.03
CA ILE A 283 1.84 -14.32 2.13
C ILE A 283 2.49 -13.04 2.70
N TYR A 284 2.06 -11.87 2.22
CA TYR A 284 2.51 -10.56 2.71
C TYR A 284 1.32 -9.61 2.93
N PHE A 285 1.40 -8.77 3.98
CA PHE A 285 0.40 -7.74 4.30
C PHE A 285 -1.05 -8.28 4.36
N SER A 286 -1.29 -9.23 5.27
CA SER A 286 -2.58 -9.91 5.39
C SER A 286 -3.13 -9.99 6.81
N ASP A 287 -4.46 -9.97 6.90
CA ASP A 287 -5.24 -10.07 8.14
C ASP A 287 -6.27 -11.20 7.99
N GLY A 288 -6.42 -12.05 9.00
CA GLY A 288 -7.47 -13.06 9.11
C GLY A 288 -7.52 -14.15 8.02
N CYS A 289 -6.43 -14.43 7.32
CA CYS A 289 -6.43 -15.38 6.19
C CYS A 289 -6.23 -16.84 6.64
N GLU A 290 -6.93 -17.79 6.01
CA GLU A 290 -6.84 -19.23 6.30
C GLU A 290 -6.49 -20.05 5.05
N ASP A 291 -5.61 -21.05 5.21
CA ASP A 291 -5.26 -22.10 4.24
C ASP A 291 -5.03 -21.58 2.79
N SER A 292 -4.32 -20.45 2.69
CA SER A 292 -4.12 -19.69 1.45
C SER A 292 -2.64 -19.58 1.06
N SER A 293 -2.32 -19.30 -0.20
CA SER A 293 -0.91 -19.15 -0.63
C SER A 293 -0.70 -18.16 -1.78
N ASP A 294 0.52 -17.62 -1.88
CA ASP A 294 0.94 -16.67 -2.93
C ASP A 294 0.12 -15.36 -2.99
N ILE A 295 -0.31 -14.86 -1.83
CA ILE A 295 -1.12 -13.64 -1.69
C ILE A 295 -0.25 -12.41 -1.37
N LEU A 296 -0.39 -11.36 -2.18
CA LEU A 296 0.37 -10.09 -2.01
C LEU A 296 -0.32 -9.07 -1.09
N ARG A 297 -1.65 -9.13 -0.93
CA ARG A 297 -2.49 -8.43 0.05
C ARG A 297 -3.80 -9.21 0.25
N GLY A 298 -4.03 -9.75 1.44
CA GLY A 298 -5.26 -10.50 1.76
C GLY A 298 -6.02 -9.93 2.96
N THR A 299 -7.33 -10.17 3.05
CA THR A 299 -8.15 -9.68 4.18
C THR A 299 -9.38 -10.57 4.39
N GLU A 300 -9.26 -11.55 5.29
CA GLU A 300 -10.25 -12.63 5.50
C GLU A 300 -10.36 -13.60 4.29
N ASP A 301 -9.26 -13.81 3.53
CA ASP A 301 -9.21 -14.77 2.42
C ASP A 301 -9.07 -16.21 2.94
N VAL A 302 -9.87 -17.13 2.38
CA VAL A 302 -9.91 -18.55 2.76
C VAL A 302 -9.71 -19.41 1.51
N ASN A 303 -8.95 -20.53 1.63
CA ASN A 303 -8.68 -21.50 0.55
C ASN A 303 -8.24 -20.87 -0.80
N SER A 304 -7.54 -19.74 -0.75
CA SER A 304 -7.25 -18.92 -1.93
C SER A 304 -5.80 -19.03 -2.40
N PHE A 305 -5.61 -19.10 -3.72
CA PHE A 305 -4.30 -19.28 -4.34
C PHE A 305 -4.01 -18.22 -5.41
N ASP A 306 -2.80 -17.65 -5.36
CA ASP A 306 -2.28 -16.70 -6.35
C ASP A 306 -3.21 -15.48 -6.51
N ALA A 307 -3.49 -14.81 -5.38
CA ALA A 307 -4.32 -13.59 -5.31
C ALA A 307 -3.48 -12.31 -5.24
N VAL A 308 -3.85 -11.30 -6.04
CA VAL A 308 -3.08 -10.03 -6.15
C VAL A 308 -3.72 -8.87 -5.38
N VAL A 309 -5.04 -8.89 -5.14
CA VAL A 309 -5.69 -8.31 -3.96
C VAL A 309 -6.91 -9.17 -3.61
N GLY A 310 -7.03 -9.57 -2.34
CA GLY A 310 -8.11 -10.38 -1.80
C GLY A 310 -8.99 -9.68 -0.74
N GLY A 311 -9.93 -10.43 -0.18
CA GLY A 311 -10.97 -9.99 0.74
C GLY A 311 -11.71 -11.21 1.31
N LYS A 312 -13.05 -11.18 1.37
CA LYS A 312 -13.85 -12.38 1.71
C LYS A 312 -13.99 -13.34 0.54
N ILE A 313 -12.87 -13.89 0.10
CA ILE A 313 -12.79 -14.85 -0.99
C ILE A 313 -12.72 -16.26 -0.39
N GLU A 314 -13.65 -17.14 -0.79
CA GLU A 314 -13.66 -18.53 -0.34
C GLU A 314 -12.97 -19.50 -1.31
N LEU A 315 -12.88 -19.17 -2.60
CA LEU A 315 -12.38 -20.03 -3.68
C LEU A 315 -11.87 -19.21 -4.88
N CYS A 316 -10.73 -18.53 -4.77
CA CYS A 316 -10.06 -17.93 -5.93
C CYS A 316 -8.81 -18.72 -6.32
N TYR A 317 -8.77 -19.10 -7.60
CA TYR A 317 -7.66 -19.77 -8.26
C TYR A 317 -7.54 -19.18 -9.67
N ASN A 318 -6.33 -18.75 -10.06
CA ASN A 318 -6.07 -18.01 -11.31
C ASN A 318 -5.12 -18.76 -12.25
#